data_AF-A0AAV5E4K4-F1
#
_entry.id   AF-A0AAV5E4K4-F1
#
_cell.length_a   1.000
_cell.length_b   1.000
_cell.length_c   1.000
_cell.angle_alpha   90.00
_cell.angle_beta   90.00
_cell.angle_gamma   90.00
#
_symmetry.space_group_name_H-M   'P 1'
#
loop_
_entity.id
_entity.type
_entity.pdbx_description
1 polymer ?
#
loop_
_entity_poly.entity_id
_entity_poly.type
_entity_poly.pdbx_seq_one_letter_code
_entity_poly.pdbx_strand_id
1 'polypeptide(L)'
;MILCGFVHPLQPDKLISSYLIRSRKTASSYRELEERKQRLQKLEKLYADMALQKELRKPGRKRKLREDEMENPTSQPVYKWRAQRKR
;
A
#
# COMPACT_ATOMS: atom_id res chain seq x y z
N MET A 1 40.89 -17.78 50.17
CA MET A 1 41.20 -17.86 48.73
C MET A 1 39.88 -17.90 47.99
N ILE A 2 39.39 -16.77 47.48
CA ILE A 2 38.16 -16.73 46.67
C ILE A 2 38.61 -16.43 45.25
N LEU A 3 38.45 -17.43 44.37
CA LEU A 3 38.74 -17.33 42.95
C LEU A 3 37.89 -16.21 42.36
N CYS A 4 38.53 -15.11 41.99
CA CYS A 4 37.90 -14.04 41.23
C CYS A 4 37.56 -14.61 39.85
N GLY A 5 36.27 -14.87 39.61
CA GLY A 5 35.76 -15.39 38.36
C GLY A 5 36.10 -14.44 37.22
N PHE A 6 36.87 -14.94 36.25
CA PHE A 6 37.24 -14.26 35.03
C PHE A 6 35.98 -14.08 34.16
N VAL A 7 35.28 -12.95 34.31
CA VAL A 7 34.21 -12.54 33.40
C VAL A 7 34.90 -12.16 32.08
N HIS A 8 34.89 -13.09 31.12
CA HIS A 8 35.46 -12.85 29.80
C HIS A 8 34.69 -11.67 29.16
N PRO A 9 35.35 -10.53 28.87
CA PRO A 9 34.67 -9.40 28.26
C PRO A 9 34.24 -9.81 26.86
N LEU A 10 32.94 -9.66 26.56
CA LEU A 10 32.42 -9.80 25.21
C LEU A 10 33.21 -8.86 24.30
N GLN A 11 33.94 -9.43 23.35
CA GLN A 11 34.84 -8.68 22.49
C GLN A 11 34.03 -7.68 21.63
N PRO A 12 34.50 -6.42 21.48
CA PRO A 12 33.75 -5.32 20.87
C PRO A 12 33.44 -5.54 19.38
N ASP A 13 34.27 -6.32 18.69
CA ASP A 13 34.09 -6.78 17.31
C ASP A 13 32.78 -7.57 17.11
N LYS A 14 32.42 -8.45 18.06
CA LYS A 14 31.19 -9.25 17.99
C LYS A 14 29.94 -8.38 18.18
N LEU A 15 30.03 -7.36 19.03
CA LEU A 15 28.93 -6.40 19.24
C LEU A 15 28.68 -5.57 17.98
N ILE A 16 29.74 -5.04 17.37
CA ILE A 16 29.67 -4.28 16.11
C ILE A 16 29.08 -5.15 14.99
N SER A 17 29.56 -6.38 14.84
CA SER A 17 29.04 -7.33 13.85
C SER A 17 27.55 -7.62 14.06
N SER A 18 27.14 -7.89 15.30
CA SER A 18 25.73 -8.15 15.63
C SER A 18 24.81 -6.95 15.35
N TYR A 19 25.30 -5.73 15.62
CA TYR A 19 24.58 -4.49 15.36
C TYR A 19 24.44 -4.24 13.85
N LEU A 20 25.50 -4.47 13.08
CA LEU A 20 25.48 -4.33 11.63
C LEU A 20 24.52 -5.33 10.98
N ILE A 21 24.52 -6.58 11.43
CA ILE A 21 23.57 -7.61 10.97
C ILE A 21 22.13 -7.22 11.30
N ARG A 22 21.88 -6.70 12.51
CA ARG A 22 20.55 -6.22 12.92
C ARG A 22 20.08 -5.07 12.03
N SER A 23 20.93 -4.07 11.83
CA SER A 23 20.66 -2.91 10.97
C SER A 23 20.31 -3.33 9.54
N ARG A 24 21.06 -4.29 8.97
CA ARG A 24 20.78 -4.81 7.63
C ARG A 24 19.44 -5.52 7.55
N LYS A 25 19.12 -6.37 8.54
CA LYS A 25 17.83 -7.08 8.62
C LYS A 25 16.65 -6.12 8.79
N THR A 26 16.80 -5.07 9.60
CA THR A 26 15.76 -4.04 9.74
C THR A 26 15.57 -3.25 8.45
N ALA A 27 16.66 -2.85 7.79
CA ALA A 27 16.58 -2.12 6.53
C ALA A 27 15.92 -2.95 5.42
N SER A 28 16.24 -4.25 5.31
CA SER A 28 15.57 -5.13 4.35
C SER A 28 14.08 -5.31 4.68
N SER A 29 13.73 -5.45 5.95
CA SER A 29 12.33 -5.55 6.38
C SER A 29 11.50 -4.31 6.05
N TYR A 30 12.05 -3.11 6.26
CA TYR A 30 11.38 -1.86 5.90
C TYR A 30 11.17 -1.72 4.40
N ARG A 31 12.18 -2.10 3.59
CA ARG A 31 12.04 -2.11 2.12
C ARG A 31 10.93 -3.06 1.66
N GLU A 32 10.91 -4.28 2.20
CA GLU A 32 9.88 -5.25 1.86
C GLU A 32 8.48 -4.78 2.26
N LEU A 33 8.35 -4.14 3.43
CA LEU A 33 7.09 -3.57 3.90
C LEU A 33 6.59 -2.46 2.98
N GLU A 34 7.50 -1.61 2.50
CA GLU A 34 7.16 -0.55 1.54
C GLU A 34 6.73 -1.14 0.19
N GLU A 35 7.44 -2.14 -0.33
CA GLU A 35 7.03 -2.85 -1.54
C GLU A 35 5.66 -3.53 -1.40
N ARG A 36 5.34 -4.08 -0.23
CA ARG A 36 4.01 -4.65 0.07
C ARG A 36 2.92 -3.58 0.06
N LYS A 37 3.18 -2.41 0.67
CA LYS A 37 2.24 -1.27 0.64
C LYS A 37 1.98 -0.80 -0.78
N GLN A 38 3.04 -0.62 -1.58
CA GLN A 38 2.91 -0.21 -2.98
C GLN A 38 2.13 -1.22 -3.82
N ARG A 39 2.36 -2.52 -3.61
CA ARG A 39 1.59 -3.58 -4.27
C ARG A 39 0.12 -3.53 -3.89
N LEU A 40 -0.19 -3.32 -2.61
CA LEU A 40 -1.56 -3.20 -2.11
C LEU A 40 -2.28 -2.01 -2.76
N GLN A 41 -1.65 -0.82 -2.77
CA GLN A 41 -2.23 0.37 -3.42
C GLN A 41 -2.51 0.16 -4.92
N LYS A 42 -1.59 -0.52 -5.63
CA LYS A 42 -1.80 -0.86 -7.04
C LYS A 42 -3.00 -1.79 -7.23
N LEU A 43 -3.15 -2.78 -6.35
CA LEU A 43 -4.28 -3.72 -6.38
C LEU A 43 -5.61 -3.04 -6.03
N GLU A 44 -5.64 -2.15 -5.04
CA GLU A 44 -6.82 -1.36 -4.69
C GLU A 44 -7.28 -0.53 -5.89
N LYS A 45 -6.34 0.15 -6.56
CA LYS A 45 -6.63 0.93 -7.77
C LYS A 45 -7.20 0.04 -8.88
N LEU A 46 -6.57 -1.09 -9.18
CA LEU A 46 -7.04 -2.03 -10.19
C LEU A 46 -8.43 -2.58 -9.87
N TYR A 47 -8.69 -2.90 -8.60
CA TYR A 47 -9.99 -3.37 -8.16
C TYR A 47 -11.07 -2.31 -8.33
N ALA A 48 -10.79 -1.06 -7.92
CA ALA A 48 -11.69 0.07 -8.10
C ALA A 48 -12.01 0.29 -9.59
N ASP A 49 -10.99 0.26 -10.46
CA ASP A 49 -11.15 0.40 -11.91
C ASP A 49 -12.01 -0.74 -12.49
N MET A 50 -11.75 -1.99 -12.09
CA MET A 50 -12.54 -3.15 -12.53
C MET A 50 -13.99 -3.07 -12.03
N ALA A 51 -14.22 -2.65 -10.79
CA ALA A 51 -15.55 -2.48 -10.22
C ALA A 51 -16.34 -1.41 -10.99
N LEU A 52 -15.71 -0.26 -11.27
CA LEU A 52 -16.30 0.80 -12.09
C LEU A 52 -16.63 0.29 -13.49
N GLN A 53 -15.71 -0.41 -14.15
CA GLN A 53 -15.96 -0.98 -15.48
C GLN A 53 -17.13 -1.98 -15.47
N LYS A 54 -17.24 -2.83 -14.44
CA LYS A 54 -18.37 -3.76 -14.29
C LYS A 54 -19.67 -3.01 -14.10
N GLU A 55 -19.70 -1.98 -13.26
CA GLU A 55 -20.89 -1.15 -13.05
C GLU A 55 -21.33 -0.48 -14.34
N LEU A 56 -20.37 0.04 -15.11
CA LEU A 56 -20.62 0.63 -16.42
C LEU A 56 -21.18 -0.40 -17.42
N ARG A 57 -20.83 -1.67 -17.37
CA ARG A 57 -21.37 -2.67 -18.32
C ARG A 57 -22.83 -3.01 -18.10
N LYS A 58 -23.43 -2.64 -16.95
CA LYS A 58 -24.83 -2.93 -16.67
C LYS A 58 -25.78 -2.20 -17.63
N PRO A 59 -26.93 -2.81 -17.97
CA PRO A 59 -27.93 -2.17 -18.82
C PRO A 59 -28.54 -0.96 -18.11
N GLY A 60 -28.65 0.16 -18.82
CA GLY A 60 -29.24 1.41 -18.32
C GLY A 60 -28.78 2.63 -19.12
N ARG A 61 -29.57 3.71 -19.12
CA ARG A 61 -29.21 4.95 -19.82
C ARG A 61 -28.27 5.79 -18.93
N LYS A 62 -26.97 5.74 -19.20
CA LYS A 62 -25.91 6.49 -18.51
C LYS A 62 -25.26 7.53 -19.41
N ARG A 63 -24.67 8.58 -18.82
CA ARG A 63 -23.92 9.65 -19.52
C ARG A 63 -22.63 9.98 -18.74
N LYS A 64 -21.53 10.23 -19.47
CA LYS A 64 -20.29 10.82 -18.92
C LYS A 64 -20.55 12.29 -18.59
N LEU A 65 -20.22 12.73 -17.37
CA LEU A 65 -20.24 14.15 -17.05
C LEU A 65 -19.11 14.86 -17.80
N ARG A 66 -19.35 16.11 -18.19
CA ARG A 66 -18.30 17.04 -18.61
C ARG A 66 -17.70 17.71 -17.39
N GLU A 67 -16.49 18.24 -17.53
CA GLU A 67 -15.77 18.95 -16.47
C GLU A 67 -16.59 20.11 -15.89
N ASP A 68 -17.34 20.84 -16.73
CA ASP A 68 -18.20 21.96 -16.31
C ASP A 68 -19.40 21.54 -15.45
N GLU A 69 -19.80 20.26 -15.49
CA GLU A 69 -20.90 19.71 -14.69
C GLU A 69 -20.40 19.09 -13.37
N MET A 70 -19.09 19.10 -13.11
CA MET A 70 -18.48 18.46 -11.93
C MET A 70 -18.28 19.46 -10.80
N GLU A 71 -19.01 19.29 -9.69
CA GLU A 71 -18.87 20.13 -8.49
C GLU A 71 -17.49 19.98 -7.82
N ASN A 72 -16.88 18.78 -7.93
CA ASN A 72 -15.53 18.50 -7.47
C ASN A 72 -14.65 18.10 -8.67
N PRO A 73 -13.71 18.96 -9.11
CA PRO A 73 -12.84 18.64 -10.22
C PRO A 73 -12.02 17.39 -9.87
N THR A 74 -12.28 16.32 -10.61
CA THR A 74 -11.60 15.03 -10.43
C THR A 74 -10.96 14.69 -11.76
N SER A 75 -9.68 14.31 -11.76
CA SER A 75 -8.94 13.92 -12.98
C SER A 75 -9.51 12.66 -13.65
N GLN A 76 -10.46 11.97 -13.03
CA GLN A 76 -11.07 10.74 -13.52
C GLN A 76 -12.48 10.99 -14.06
N PRO A 77 -12.88 10.26 -15.12
CA PRO A 77 -14.19 10.43 -15.73
C PRO A 77 -15.32 9.95 -14.80
N VAL A 78 -16.27 10.84 -14.52
CA VAL A 78 -17.46 10.56 -13.69
C VAL A 78 -18.68 10.26 -14.57
N TYR A 79 -19.54 9.35 -14.11
CA TYR A 79 -20.75 8.93 -14.84
C TYR A 79 -22.00 9.14 -13.97
N LYS A 80 -23.08 9.64 -14.59
CA LYS A 80 -24.40 9.76 -13.97
C LYS A 80 -25.38 8.82 -14.64
N TRP A 81 -26.07 8.03 -13.82
CA TRP A 81 -27.21 7.22 -14.27
C TRP A 81 -28.44 8.10 -14.42
N ARG A 82 -29.21 7.92 -15.50
CA ARG A 82 -30.54 8.52 -15.57
C ARG A 82 -31.45 7.78 -14.58
N ALA A 83 -32.29 8.54 -13.88
CA ALA A 83 -33.31 7.97 -13.03
C ALA A 83 -34.30 7.17 -13.89
N GLN A 84 -34.16 5.85 -13.88
CA GLN A 84 -35.06 4.92 -14.53
C GLN A 84 -35.40 3.83 -13.51
N ARG A 85 -36.68 3.56 -13.29
CA ARG A 85 -37.09 2.51 -12.36
C ARG A 85 -36.74 1.16 -12.96
N LYS A 86 -36.19 0.26 -12.14
CA LYS A 86 -36.09 -1.15 -12.47
C LYS A 86 -37.52 -1.68 -12.66
N ARG A 87 -37.78 -2.31 -13.79
CA ARG A 87 -39.04 -2.98 -14.07
C ARG A 87 -38.96 -4.41 -13.59
#